data_AF-A0A659SER2-F1
#
_entry.id   AF-A0A659SER2-F1
#
_cell.length_a   1.000
_cell.length_b   1.000
_cell.length_c   1.000
_cell.angle_alpha   90.00
_cell.angle_beta   90.00
_cell.angle_gamma   90.00
#
_symmetry.space_group_name_H-M   'P 1'
#
loop_
_entity.id
_entity.type
_entity.pdbx_description
1 polymer ?
#
loop_
_entity_poly.entity_id
_entity_poly.type
_entity_poly.pdbx_seq_one_letter_code
_entity_poly.pdbx_strand_id
1 'polypeptide(L)'
;METSKEKTITSPGPYIVRLLNSSLNGCEFPLLTGRTLFVVGQSDALTASGQLPDIPADSFFIPLDHGGVNFEIQVDTDATEIILHELKEGNSESRSVQLNTPIQVGEMLILILRASEPWEPEEREKVETGA
;
A
#
# COMPACT_ATOMS: atom_id res chain seq x y z
N MET A 1 4.42 20.58 -27.23
CA MET A 1 3.04 20.27 -26.80
C MET A 1 2.88 18.78 -27.02
N GLU A 2 3.02 18.00 -25.96
CA GLU A 2 2.62 16.59 -25.82
C GLU A 2 3.13 16.18 -24.44
N THR A 3 2.35 16.53 -23.41
CA THR A 3 2.49 15.93 -22.09
C THR A 3 2.06 14.46 -22.25
N SER A 4 3.03 13.56 -22.25
CA SER A 4 2.80 12.13 -22.22
C SER A 4 1.84 11.82 -21.08
N LYS A 5 0.59 11.46 -21.42
CA LYS A 5 -0.33 10.86 -20.47
C LYS A 5 0.30 9.54 -20.06
N GLU A 6 0.78 9.47 -18.82
CA GLU A 6 1.22 8.24 -18.20
C GLU A 6 0.11 7.21 -18.39
N LYS A 7 0.44 6.14 -19.11
CA LYS A 7 -0.50 5.10 -19.47
C LYS A 7 -0.75 4.31 -18.19
N THR A 8 -1.84 4.58 -17.50
CA THR A 8 -2.26 3.78 -16.34
C THR A 8 -2.53 2.35 -16.83
N ILE A 9 -1.55 1.47 -16.66
CA ILE A 9 -1.68 0.06 -16.99
C ILE A 9 -2.54 -0.56 -15.88
N THR A 10 -3.76 -0.99 -16.21
CA THR A 10 -4.79 -1.43 -15.25
C THR A 10 -4.90 -2.96 -15.15
N SER A 11 -3.87 -3.70 -15.54
CA SER A 11 -3.85 -5.16 -15.36
C SER A 11 -3.62 -5.51 -13.89
N PRO A 12 -4.31 -6.54 -13.34
CA PRO A 12 -4.00 -7.05 -12.01
C PRO A 12 -2.53 -7.47 -11.95
N GLY A 13 -1.78 -6.87 -11.03
CA GLY A 13 -0.41 -7.26 -10.75
C GLY A 13 -0.37 -8.58 -9.96
N PRO A 14 0.80 -9.23 -9.87
CA PRO A 14 0.93 -10.51 -9.18
C PRO A 14 1.02 -10.36 -7.65
N TYR A 15 0.80 -9.17 -7.11
CA TYR A 15 1.04 -8.84 -5.70
C TYR A 15 -0.24 -8.37 -4.99
N ILE A 16 -0.30 -8.64 -3.69
CA ILE A 16 -1.32 -8.14 -2.78
C ILE A 16 -0.67 -7.43 -1.60
N VAL A 17 -1.36 -6.42 -1.06
CA VAL A 17 -1.04 -5.79 0.22
C VAL A 17 -1.97 -6.35 1.27
N ARG A 18 -1.41 -6.91 2.34
CA ARG A 18 -2.14 -7.34 3.54
C ARG A 18 -1.87 -6.36 4.68
N LEU A 19 -2.92 -5.89 5.33
CA LEU A 19 -2.77 -5.05 6.53
C LEU A 19 -2.47 -5.91 7.74
N LEU A 20 -1.47 -5.53 8.54
CA LEU A 20 -1.05 -6.25 9.74
C LEU A 20 -1.53 -5.59 11.04
N ASN A 21 -2.01 -4.34 10.95
CA ASN A 21 -2.63 -3.60 12.05
C ASN A 21 -3.85 -2.80 11.54
N SER A 22 -4.29 -1.78 12.29
CA SER A 22 -5.54 -1.02 12.10
C SER A 22 -6.82 -1.82 12.38
N SER A 23 -7.99 -1.18 12.25
CA SER A 23 -9.29 -1.83 12.33
C SER A 23 -9.58 -2.77 11.15
N LEU A 24 -8.82 -2.64 10.05
CA LEU A 24 -8.87 -3.50 8.87
C LEU A 24 -7.76 -4.55 8.84
N ASN A 25 -7.21 -4.92 10.01
CA ASN A 25 -6.19 -5.96 10.11
C ASN A 25 -6.65 -7.25 9.40
N GLY A 26 -5.80 -7.75 8.50
CA GLY A 26 -6.04 -8.94 7.71
C GLY A 26 -6.83 -8.71 6.42
N CYS A 27 -7.28 -7.49 6.12
CA CYS A 27 -7.76 -7.13 4.80
C CYS A 27 -6.63 -7.18 3.77
N GLU A 28 -6.98 -7.57 2.55
CA GLU A 28 -6.07 -7.73 1.43
C GLU A 28 -6.54 -6.88 0.24
N PHE A 29 -5.59 -6.19 -0.39
CA PHE A 29 -5.84 -5.30 -1.51
C PHE A 29 -4.92 -5.69 -2.68
N PRO A 30 -5.47 -5.94 -3.88
CA PRO A 30 -4.66 -6.26 -5.05
C PRO A 30 -3.86 -5.04 -5.49
N LEU A 31 -2.59 -5.25 -5.83
CA LEU A 31 -1.77 -4.24 -6.50
C LEU A 31 -1.93 -4.38 -8.00
N LEU A 32 -2.11 -3.24 -8.67
CA LEU A 32 -2.05 -3.19 -10.14
C LEU A 32 -0.60 -3.02 -10.59
N THR A 33 -0.30 -3.39 -11.83
CA THR A 33 0.93 -2.93 -12.49
C THR A 33 0.93 -1.39 -12.53
N GLY A 34 2.06 -0.73 -12.31
CA GLY A 34 2.10 0.72 -12.18
C GLY A 34 1.94 1.14 -10.72
N ARG A 35 1.09 2.13 -10.43
CA ARG A 35 0.93 2.70 -9.08
C ARG A 35 -0.42 2.36 -8.47
N THR A 36 -0.43 2.09 -7.18
CA THR A 36 -1.64 1.94 -6.36
C THR A 36 -1.52 2.88 -5.16
N LEU A 37 -2.50 3.76 -4.97
CA LEU A 37 -2.51 4.74 -3.89
C LEU A 37 -3.29 4.22 -2.67
N PHE A 38 -2.70 4.39 -1.49
CA PHE A 38 -3.31 4.12 -0.21
C PHE A 38 -3.44 5.42 0.58
N VAL A 39 -4.68 5.84 0.82
CA VAL A 39 -5.01 6.99 1.65
C VAL A 39 -5.25 6.49 3.07
N VAL A 40 -4.40 6.92 4.01
CA VAL A 40 -4.44 6.46 5.40
C VAL A 40 -4.79 7.62 6.31
N GLY A 41 -5.91 7.52 7.02
CA GLY A 41 -6.35 8.59 7.88
C GLY A 41 -7.58 8.25 8.71
N GLN A 42 -8.09 9.26 9.42
CA GLN A 42 -9.22 9.08 10.32
C GLN A 42 -10.52 8.81 9.55
N SER A 43 -11.39 8.01 10.14
CA SER A 43 -12.65 7.57 9.48
C SER A 43 -13.59 8.71 9.13
N ASP A 44 -13.52 9.83 9.85
CA ASP A 44 -14.28 11.06 9.56
C ASP A 44 -13.87 11.70 8.23
N ALA A 45 -12.61 11.58 7.83
CA ALA A 45 -12.11 11.97 6.50
C ALA A 45 -12.81 11.20 5.36
N LEU A 46 -13.24 9.97 5.61
CA LEU A 46 -14.05 9.18 4.67
C LEU A 46 -15.50 9.70 4.59
N THR A 47 -16.08 10.10 5.73
CA THR A 47 -17.47 10.58 5.80
C THR A 47 -17.65 11.99 5.26
N ALA A 48 -16.58 12.79 5.24
CA ALA A 48 -16.49 14.05 4.50
C ALA A 48 -16.43 13.84 2.98
N SER A 49 -17.03 12.75 2.47
CA SER A 49 -17.21 12.26 1.11
C SER A 49 -17.67 13.27 0.04
N GLY A 50 -17.95 14.53 0.40
CA GLY A 50 -18.06 15.65 -0.54
C GLY A 50 -16.75 16.39 -0.84
N GLN A 51 -15.64 16.01 -0.19
CA GLN A 51 -14.33 16.68 -0.25
C GLN A 51 -13.16 15.75 -0.54
N LEU A 52 -13.38 14.46 -0.76
CA LEU A 52 -12.31 13.63 -1.31
C LEU A 52 -11.96 14.25 -2.67
N PRO A 53 -10.73 14.74 -2.90
CA PRO A 53 -10.30 15.16 -4.23
C PRO A 53 -10.54 13.99 -5.20
N ASP A 54 -10.61 14.21 -6.51
CA ASP A 54 -10.73 13.13 -7.49
C ASP A 54 -9.57 12.13 -7.32
N ILE A 55 -9.74 11.17 -6.41
CA ILE A 55 -8.74 10.16 -6.11
C ILE A 55 -8.82 9.17 -7.27
N PRO A 56 -7.67 8.74 -7.82
CA PRO A 56 -7.67 7.73 -8.86
C PRO A 56 -8.52 6.51 -8.47
N ALA A 57 -9.25 5.94 -9.42
CA ALA A 57 -10.21 4.85 -9.17
C ALA A 57 -9.55 3.57 -8.61
N ASP A 58 -8.23 3.48 -8.71
CA ASP A 58 -7.32 2.46 -8.19
C ASP A 58 -6.76 2.81 -6.79
N SER A 59 -7.43 3.69 -6.06
CA SER A 59 -7.04 4.08 -4.70
C SER A 59 -7.85 3.38 -3.63
N PHE A 60 -7.19 3.02 -2.52
CA PHE A 60 -7.81 2.43 -1.34
C PHE A 60 -7.73 3.39 -0.16
N PHE A 61 -8.79 3.46 0.63
CA PHE A 61 -8.76 4.17 1.91
C PHE A 61 -8.60 3.17 3.06
N ILE A 62 -7.68 3.46 3.98
CA ILE A 62 -7.45 2.67 5.19
C ILE A 62 -7.66 3.55 6.43
N PRO A 63 -8.64 3.22 7.30
CA PRO A 63 -8.85 3.96 8.53
C PRO A 63 -7.72 3.69 9.54
N LEU A 64 -7.11 4.77 10.05
CA LEU A 64 -6.16 4.75 11.15
C LEU A 64 -6.33 6.00 12.01
N ASP A 65 -6.44 5.83 13.33
CA ASP A 65 -6.80 6.91 14.26
C ASP A 65 -5.70 7.98 14.40
N HIS A 66 -4.43 7.57 14.35
CA HIS A 66 -3.25 8.41 14.49
C HIS A 66 -2.09 7.88 13.62
N GLY A 67 -1.12 8.73 13.31
CA GLY A 67 0.11 8.33 12.61
C GLY A 67 -0.08 7.84 11.16
N GLY A 68 -1.25 8.07 10.56
CA GLY A 68 -1.54 7.73 9.17
C GLY A 68 -0.69 8.56 8.20
N VAL A 69 -0.06 7.87 7.25
CA VAL A 69 0.71 8.48 6.16
C VAL A 69 0.19 7.89 4.86
N ASN A 70 -0.17 8.76 3.91
CA ASN A 70 -0.56 8.32 2.57
C ASN A 70 0.66 7.75 1.85
N PHE A 71 0.48 6.70 1.09
CA PHE A 71 1.59 6.10 0.34
C PHE A 71 1.15 5.51 -0.98
N GLU A 72 2.08 5.45 -1.93
CA GLU A 72 1.91 4.74 -3.19
C GLU A 72 2.79 3.51 -3.20
N ILE A 73 2.30 2.41 -3.77
CA ILE A 73 3.13 1.28 -4.13
C ILE A 73 3.23 1.24 -5.64
N GLN A 74 4.46 1.29 -6.15
CA GLN A 74 4.78 1.16 -7.55
C GLN A 74 5.32 -0.25 -7.84
N VAL A 75 4.65 -0.97 -8.72
CA VAL A 75 5.09 -2.25 -9.28
C VAL A 75 5.51 -2.01 -10.72
N ASP A 76 6.75 -2.34 -11.06
CA ASP A 76 7.24 -2.24 -12.44
C ASP A 76 6.50 -3.19 -13.39
N THR A 77 6.63 -2.95 -14.70
CA THR A 77 5.95 -3.75 -15.73
C THR A 77 6.38 -5.21 -15.70
N ASP A 78 7.63 -5.48 -15.30
CA ASP A 78 8.21 -6.82 -15.26
C ASP A 78 7.97 -7.51 -13.90
N ALA A 79 7.31 -6.83 -12.95
CA ALA A 79 7.05 -7.29 -11.58
C ALA A 79 8.32 -7.75 -10.83
N THR A 80 9.47 -7.13 -11.14
CA THR A 80 10.78 -7.43 -10.54
C THR A 80 11.12 -6.51 -9.37
N GLU A 81 10.53 -5.31 -9.34
CA GLU A 81 10.82 -4.30 -8.33
C GLU A 81 9.53 -3.70 -7.78
N ILE A 82 9.51 -3.51 -6.46
CA ILE A 82 8.43 -2.84 -5.76
C ILE A 82 9.02 -1.66 -5.02
N ILE A 83 8.57 -0.46 -5.38
CA ILE A 83 8.97 0.79 -4.73
C ILE A 83 7.78 1.31 -3.92
N LEU A 84 8.02 1.62 -2.66
CA LEU A 84 7.07 2.33 -1.81
C LEU A 84 7.42 3.81 -1.77
N HIS A 85 6.43 4.66 -1.99
CA HIS A 85 6.53 6.11 -1.91
C HIS A 85 5.67 6.62 -0.74
N GLU A 86 6.29 7.06 0.35
CA GLU A 86 5.57 7.76 1.43
C GLU A 86 5.34 9.22 1.02
N LEU A 87 4.08 9.65 1.00
CA LEU A 87 3.68 10.99 0.59
C LEU A 87 3.70 11.93 1.80
N LYS A 88 4.59 12.90 1.77
CA LYS A 88 4.75 13.95 2.80
C LYS A 88 4.35 15.30 2.21
N GLU A 89 4.25 16.31 3.07
CA GLU A 89 3.89 17.66 2.62
C GLU A 89 4.93 18.19 1.62
N GLY A 90 4.53 18.33 0.36
CA GLY A 90 5.36 18.85 -0.73
C GLY A 90 6.46 17.92 -1.25
N ASN A 91 6.55 16.67 -0.78
CA ASN A 91 7.58 15.72 -1.26
C ASN A 91 7.13 14.25 -1.07
N SER A 92 7.88 13.33 -1.67
CA SER A 92 7.73 11.88 -1.45
C SER A 92 9.07 11.25 -1.09
N GLU A 93 9.09 10.36 -0.09
CA GLU A 93 10.25 9.53 0.21
C GLU A 93 10.06 8.13 -0.38
N SER A 94 11.02 7.69 -1.18
CA SER A 94 10.91 6.43 -1.94
C SER A 94 11.92 5.40 -1.43
N ARG A 95 11.50 4.14 -1.31
CA ARG A 95 12.39 3.02 -0.99
C ARG A 95 11.93 1.72 -1.64
N SER A 96 12.90 0.87 -2.00
CA SER A 96 12.62 -0.51 -2.38
C SER A 96 12.14 -1.29 -1.14
N VAL A 97 11.16 -2.17 -1.34
CA VAL A 97 10.59 -3.00 -0.27
C VAL A 97 10.65 -4.48 -0.67
N GLN A 98 10.70 -5.35 0.34
CA GLN A 98 10.81 -6.79 0.15
C GLN A 98 9.47 -7.47 0.39
N LEU A 99 9.23 -8.56 -0.34
CA LEU A 99 8.08 -9.43 -0.11
C LEU A 99 8.19 -10.14 1.24
N ASN A 100 7.05 -10.58 1.77
CA ASN A 100 6.95 -11.41 2.97
C ASN A 100 7.68 -10.84 4.21
N THR A 101 7.89 -9.52 4.24
CA THR A 101 8.51 -8.81 5.37
C THR A 101 7.60 -7.68 5.82
N PRO A 102 7.33 -7.50 7.14
CA PRO A 102 6.56 -6.37 7.62
C PRO A 102 7.17 -5.03 7.20
N ILE A 103 6.35 -4.16 6.61
CA ILE A 103 6.74 -2.82 6.17
C ILE A 103 5.95 -1.81 7.00
N GLN A 104 6.66 -0.92 7.67
CA GLN A 104 6.06 0.20 8.40
C GLN A 104 5.94 1.42 7.51
N VAL A 105 4.78 2.09 7.53
CA VAL A 105 4.52 3.37 6.85
C VAL A 105 3.79 4.30 7.83
N GLY A 106 4.48 5.30 8.36
CA GLY A 106 4.00 5.98 9.56
C GLY A 106 3.77 4.98 10.69
N GLU A 107 2.54 4.88 11.19
CA GLU A 107 2.12 3.86 12.17
C GLU A 107 1.35 2.68 11.55
N MET A 108 1.15 2.68 10.23
CA MET A 108 0.56 1.53 9.52
C MET A 108 1.61 0.42 9.36
N LEU A 109 1.21 -0.83 9.58
CA LEU A 109 2.01 -2.02 9.27
C LEU A 109 1.32 -2.80 8.15
N ILE A 110 2.07 -3.03 7.08
CA ILE A 110 1.61 -3.79 5.92
C ILE A 110 2.57 -4.93 5.59
N LEU A 111 2.12 -5.81 4.73
CA LEU A 111 2.89 -6.91 4.16
C LEU A 111 2.58 -6.98 2.67
N ILE A 112 3.60 -7.19 1.84
CA ILE A 112 3.42 -7.41 0.40
C ILE A 112 3.72 -8.88 0.09
N LEU A 113 2.78 -9.51 -0.61
CA LEU A 113 2.78 -10.95 -0.88
C LEU A 113 2.56 -11.20 -2.37
N ARG A 114 3.02 -12.35 -2.86
CA ARG A 114 2.58 -12.88 -4.16
C ARG A 114 1.13 -13.35 -4.03
N ALA A 115 0.26 -12.95 -4.94
CA ALA A 115 -1.14 -13.39 -4.97
C ALA A 115 -1.29 -14.92 -5.11
N SER A 116 -0.27 -15.59 -5.67
CA SER A 116 -0.22 -17.05 -5.82
C SER A 116 0.21 -17.81 -4.56
N GLU A 117 0.68 -17.11 -3.52
CA GLU A 117 1.21 -17.70 -2.29
C GLU A 117 0.28 -17.32 -1.12
N PRO A 118 -0.54 -18.25 -0.61
CA PRO A 118 -1.38 -17.99 0.55
C PRO A 118 -0.53 -17.66 1.77
N TRP A 119 -0.84 -16.56 2.45
CA TRP A 119 -0.14 -16.19 3.69
C TRP A 119 -0.63 -17.03 4.86
N GLU A 120 0.29 -17.80 5.48
CA GLU A 120 0.03 -18.60 6.68
C GLU A 120 0.37 -17.75 7.93
N PRO A 121 -0.58 -17.48 8.85
CA PRO A 121 -0.36 -16.61 10.01
C PRO A 121 0.77 -17.05 10.97
N GLU A 122 1.21 -18.31 10.90
CA GLU A 122 2.19 -18.91 11.82
C GLU A 122 3.62 -18.37 11.65
N GLU A 123 3.94 -17.63 10.57
CA GLU A 123 5.28 -17.04 10.40
C GLU A 123 5.60 -15.89 11.37
N ARG A 124 4.61 -15.40 12.14
CA ARG A 124 4.83 -14.36 13.17
C ARG A 124 5.76 -14.80 14.30
N GLU A 125 5.83 -16.09 14.64
CA GLU A 125 6.50 -16.54 15.87
C GLU A 125 8.03 -16.69 15.75
N LYS A 126 8.61 -16.66 14.55
CA LYS A 126 10.06 -16.89 14.39
C LYS A 126 10.94 -15.64 14.53
N VAL A 127 10.36 -14.43 14.55
CA VAL A 127 11.15 -13.19 14.65
C VAL A 127 11.34 -12.73 16.10
N GLU A 128 10.53 -13.22 17.05
CA GLU A 128 10.62 -12.83 18.48
C GLU A 128 11.35 -13.86 19.37
N THR A 129 11.87 -14.96 18.82
CA THR A 129 12.72 -15.92 19.56
C THR A 129 14.08 -16.13 18.90
N GLY A 130 14.78 -15.04 18.61
CA GLY A 130 16.23 -15.03 18.47
C GLY A 130 16.86 -14.53 19.76
N ALA A 131 17.18 -15.45 20.66
CA ALA A 131 17.94 -15.21 21.90
C ALA A 131 19.39 -14.77 21.63
#